data_AF-A0A1F7D3G6-F1
#
_entry.id   AF-A0A1F7D3G6-F1
#
_cell.length_a   1.000
_cell.length_b   1.000
_cell.length_c   1.000
_cell.angle_alpha   90.00
_cell.angle_beta   90.00
_cell.angle_gamma   90.00
#
_symmetry.space_group_name_H-M   'P 1'
#
loop_
_entity.id
_entity.type
_entity.pdbx_description
1 polymer ?
#
loop_
_entity_poly.entity_id
_entity_poly.type
_entity_poly.pdbx_seq_one_letter_code
_entity_poly.pdbx_strand_id
1 'polypeptide(L)'
;MKRTSAFAVAGTLTSTQGALLLPVVAFAIPFLVSGPQWLTGTAVNCLLLLAAARLPRQFVWPVIILPSLGAVAHGALFGPFTSFLVFFVPFIWAGNWLFTASFLLLKPSVPAPIAMASGALIKATFLALSALLFLRLDLVPALFLQSMSLLQFFTALAGGLLALGILSFLRSTHE
;
A
#
# COMPACT_ATOMS: atom_id res chain seq x y z
N MET A 1 -18.56 -25.02 -23.62
CA MET A 1 -18.03 -23.86 -22.88
C MET A 1 -16.98 -24.35 -21.89
N LYS A 2 -15.72 -24.48 -22.31
CA LYS A 2 -14.61 -24.99 -21.48
C LYS A 2 -13.98 -23.83 -20.70
N ARG A 3 -14.32 -23.69 -19.41
CA ARG A 3 -13.58 -22.87 -18.45
C ARG A 3 -12.79 -23.80 -17.54
N THR A 4 -11.64 -24.28 -18.00
CA THR A 4 -10.69 -25.00 -17.17
C THR A 4 -9.30 -24.87 -17.79
N SER A 5 -8.33 -24.43 -16.97
CA SER A 5 -6.86 -24.47 -17.16
C SER A 5 -6.05 -23.16 -17.26
N ALA A 6 -6.59 -21.98 -16.91
CA ALA A 6 -5.77 -20.76 -16.82
C ALA A 6 -5.24 -20.42 -15.39
N PHE A 7 -5.28 -21.38 -14.45
CA PHE A 7 -4.84 -21.18 -13.06
C PHE A 7 -3.56 -21.92 -12.69
N ALA A 8 -2.84 -22.48 -13.66
CA ALA A 8 -1.75 -23.42 -13.41
C ALA A 8 -0.38 -22.93 -13.91
N VAL A 9 -0.04 -21.63 -13.81
CA VAL A 9 1.36 -21.15 -13.94
C VAL A 9 1.57 -19.89 -13.09
N ALA A 10 1.47 -20.02 -11.77
CA ALA A 10 1.80 -18.95 -10.83
C ALA A 10 2.68 -19.46 -9.67
N GLY A 11 3.59 -20.40 -9.94
CA GLY A 11 4.70 -20.70 -9.05
C GLY A 11 5.80 -19.69 -9.36
N THR A 12 6.06 -18.70 -8.53
CA THR A 12 7.19 -18.77 -7.58
C THR A 12 7.01 -17.88 -6.35
N LEU A 13 5.94 -17.07 -6.27
CA LEU A 13 5.62 -16.24 -5.08
C LEU A 13 4.36 -16.69 -4.32
N THR A 14 3.68 -17.73 -4.83
CA THR A 14 2.60 -18.44 -4.13
C THR A 14 3.13 -19.41 -3.06
N SER A 15 4.45 -19.56 -2.95
CA SER A 15 5.06 -20.31 -1.87
C SER A 15 4.71 -19.65 -0.53
N THR A 16 4.40 -20.45 0.46
CA THR A 16 4.14 -20.06 1.85
C THR A 16 5.19 -19.06 2.37
N GLN A 17 6.41 -19.11 1.82
CA GLN A 17 7.51 -18.19 2.10
C GLN A 17 7.22 -16.75 1.66
N GLY A 18 6.74 -16.52 0.43
CA GLY A 18 6.38 -15.17 -0.06
C GLY A 18 5.22 -14.55 0.71
N ALA A 19 4.26 -15.38 1.12
CA ALA A 19 3.12 -14.99 1.93
C ALA A 19 3.49 -14.52 3.35
N LEU A 20 4.62 -14.99 3.90
CA LEU A 20 5.14 -14.59 5.21
C LEU A 20 6.19 -13.47 5.12
N LEU A 21 7.04 -13.49 4.08
CA LEU A 21 8.09 -12.50 3.86
C LEU A 21 7.53 -11.10 3.62
N LEU A 22 6.53 -10.96 2.73
CA LEU A 22 5.96 -9.67 2.36
C LEU A 22 5.43 -8.90 3.59
N PRO A 23 4.60 -9.49 4.47
CA PRO A 23 4.17 -8.86 5.72
C PRO A 23 5.29 -8.46 6.67
N VAL A 24 6.30 -9.34 6.85
CA VAL A 24 7.44 -9.07 7.74
C VAL A 24 8.25 -7.89 7.23
N VAL A 25 8.56 -7.86 5.93
CA VAL A 25 9.26 -6.74 5.30
C VAL A 25 8.41 -5.47 5.41
N ALA A 26 7.10 -5.56 5.21
CA ALA A 26 6.20 -4.42 5.31
C ALA A 26 6.17 -3.82 6.73
N PHE A 27 6.23 -4.66 7.77
CA PHE A 27 6.38 -4.24 9.17
C PHE A 27 7.76 -3.62 9.46
N ALA A 28 8.82 -4.18 8.87
CA ALA A 28 10.20 -3.77 9.13
C ALA A 28 10.61 -2.48 8.39
N ILE A 29 9.99 -2.17 7.24
CA ILE A 29 10.34 -0.99 6.42
C ILE A 29 10.35 0.32 7.22
N PRO A 30 9.36 0.64 8.07
CA PRO A 30 9.39 1.83 8.91
C PRO A 30 10.63 1.96 9.81
N PHE A 31 11.24 0.83 10.20
CA PHE A 31 12.46 0.77 11.02
C PHE A 31 13.73 0.84 10.18
N LEU A 32 13.75 0.15 9.04
CA LEU A 32 14.92 0.07 8.15
C LEU A 32 15.12 1.33 7.32
N VAL A 33 14.02 2.01 7.03
CA VAL A 33 13.96 3.21 6.20
C VAL A 33 13.47 4.34 7.09
N SER A 34 14.26 4.66 8.12
CA SER A 34 14.07 5.77 9.06
C SER A 34 14.34 7.12 8.38
N GLY A 35 13.64 7.38 7.28
CA GLY A 35 13.83 8.53 6.40
C GLY A 35 12.51 9.24 6.09
N PRO A 36 12.52 10.13 5.10
CA PRO A 36 11.35 10.90 4.72
C PRO A 36 10.20 10.00 4.25
N GLN A 37 8.96 10.42 4.54
CA GLN A 37 7.73 9.69 4.18
C GLN A 37 7.64 9.30 2.69
N TRP A 38 8.31 10.02 1.79
CA TRP A 38 8.34 9.67 0.38
C TRP A 38 9.03 8.31 0.13
N LEU A 39 10.08 7.96 0.88
CA LEU A 39 10.81 6.71 0.69
C LEU A 39 10.07 5.53 1.32
N THR A 40 9.72 5.66 2.60
CA THR A 40 8.96 4.68 3.37
C THR A 40 7.60 4.40 2.71
N GLY A 41 6.88 5.46 2.33
CA GLY A 41 5.58 5.36 1.67
C GLY A 41 5.67 4.69 0.31
N THR A 42 6.69 5.00 -0.50
CA THR A 42 6.89 4.36 -1.81
C THR A 42 7.12 2.87 -1.65
N ALA A 43 7.98 2.46 -0.71
CA ALA A 43 8.27 1.06 -0.46
C ALA A 43 7.02 0.29 0.03
N VAL A 44 6.27 0.85 0.99
CA VAL A 44 5.04 0.22 1.51
C VAL A 44 3.98 0.09 0.41
N ASN A 45 3.75 1.12 -0.41
CA ASN A 45 2.77 1.05 -1.50
C ASN A 45 3.17 0.05 -2.59
N CYS A 46 4.47 -0.11 -2.85
CA CYS A 46 4.97 -1.17 -3.72
C CYS A 46 4.59 -2.55 -3.17
N LEU A 47 4.85 -2.82 -1.89
CA LEU A 47 4.48 -4.09 -1.27
C LEU A 47 2.97 -4.33 -1.26
N LEU A 48 2.15 -3.30 -1.04
CA LEU A 48 0.69 -3.41 -1.11
C LEU A 48 0.22 -3.88 -2.48
N LEU A 49 0.73 -3.27 -3.55
CA LEU A 49 0.33 -3.64 -4.91
C LEU A 49 0.86 -5.03 -5.29
N LEU A 50 2.09 -5.37 -4.90
CA LEU A 50 2.66 -6.71 -5.11
C LEU A 50 1.85 -7.78 -4.38
N ALA A 51 1.50 -7.53 -3.10
CA ALA A 51 0.67 -8.42 -2.31
C ALA A 51 -0.70 -8.61 -2.96
N ALA A 52 -1.36 -7.53 -3.36
CA ALA A 52 -2.63 -7.61 -4.07
C ALA A 52 -2.53 -8.42 -5.39
N ALA A 53 -1.44 -8.23 -6.14
CA ALA A 53 -1.28 -8.87 -7.45
C ALA A 53 -0.87 -10.35 -7.39
N ARG A 54 -0.17 -10.79 -6.32
CA ARG A 54 0.50 -12.11 -6.27
C ARG A 54 0.09 -12.99 -5.10
N LEU A 55 -0.45 -12.44 -4.01
CA LEU A 55 -0.82 -13.22 -2.84
C LEU A 55 -2.31 -13.58 -2.82
N PRO A 56 -2.68 -14.70 -2.19
CA PRO A 56 -4.07 -14.97 -1.83
C PRO A 56 -4.63 -13.86 -0.93
N ARG A 57 -5.92 -13.55 -1.06
CA ARG A 57 -6.60 -12.44 -0.34
C ARG A 57 -6.33 -12.42 1.17
N GLN A 58 -6.24 -13.59 1.81
CA GLN A 58 -5.98 -13.72 3.25
C GLN A 58 -4.63 -13.15 3.69
N PHE A 59 -3.61 -13.18 2.82
CA PHE A 59 -2.26 -12.68 3.14
C PHE A 59 -2.05 -11.21 2.78
N VAL A 60 -3.03 -10.57 2.13
CA VAL A 60 -2.98 -9.13 1.84
C VAL A 60 -3.23 -8.31 3.11
N TRP A 61 -4.08 -8.82 4.02
CA TRP A 61 -4.44 -8.12 5.27
C TRP A 61 -3.24 -7.76 6.16
N PRO A 62 -2.30 -8.68 6.44
CA PRO A 62 -1.09 -8.31 7.16
C PRO A 62 -0.29 -7.18 6.50
N VAL A 63 -0.19 -7.17 5.16
CA VAL A 63 0.52 -6.11 4.42
C VAL A 63 -0.23 -4.77 4.47
N ILE A 64 -1.56 -4.79 4.60
CA ILE A 64 -2.40 -3.59 4.80
C ILE A 64 -2.17 -2.97 6.18
N ILE A 65 -2.09 -3.80 7.21
CA ILE A 65 -2.12 -3.38 8.63
C ILE A 65 -0.71 -3.10 9.16
N LEU A 66 0.20 -4.06 9.04
CA LEU A 66 1.48 -4.06 9.74
C LEU A 66 2.37 -2.84 9.45
N PRO A 67 2.45 -2.27 8.23
CA PRO A 67 3.31 -1.11 7.98
C PRO A 67 2.98 0.08 8.87
N SER A 68 1.70 0.33 9.11
CA SER A 68 1.27 1.45 9.96
C SER A 68 1.53 1.18 11.44
N LEU A 69 1.47 -0.08 11.88
CA LEU A 69 1.87 -0.47 13.23
C LEU A 69 3.39 -0.30 13.41
N GLY A 70 4.18 -0.68 12.41
CA GLY A 70 5.62 -0.41 12.40
C GLY A 70 5.92 1.08 12.45
N ALA A 71 5.17 1.90 11.70
CA ALA A 71 5.30 3.36 11.72
C ALA A 71 5.01 3.97 13.10
N VAL A 72 3.96 3.50 13.77
CA VAL A 72 3.62 3.94 15.14
C VAL A 72 4.66 3.47 16.14
N ALA A 73 5.07 2.21 16.07
CA ALA A 73 6.04 1.61 16.99
C ALA A 73 7.43 2.25 16.90
N HIS A 74 7.82 2.65 15.69
CA HIS A 74 9.13 3.27 15.46
C HIS A 74 9.18 4.73 15.92
N GLY A 75 8.05 5.45 15.94
CA GLY A 75 7.97 6.84 16.38
C GLY A 75 8.75 7.87 15.55
N ALA A 76 9.55 7.44 14.57
CA ALA A 76 10.43 8.34 13.83
C ALA A 76 9.75 9.06 12.66
N LEU A 77 8.61 8.57 12.15
CA LEU A 77 7.92 9.19 11.00
C LEU A 77 7.39 10.58 11.34
N PHE A 78 7.03 10.81 12.60
CA PHE A 78 6.43 12.07 13.07
C PHE A 78 7.07 12.60 14.36
N GLY A 79 8.05 11.90 14.94
CA GLY A 79 8.71 12.31 16.18
C GLY A 79 7.70 12.58 17.31
N PRO A 80 7.65 13.77 17.91
CA PRO A 80 6.65 14.12 18.93
C PRO A 80 5.20 14.08 18.42
N PHE A 81 4.98 14.14 17.10
CA PHE A 81 3.66 14.05 16.49
C PHE A 81 3.16 12.61 16.27
N THR A 82 3.92 11.59 16.71
CA THR A 82 3.53 10.18 16.58
C THR A 82 2.19 9.88 17.25
N SER A 83 1.86 10.55 18.36
CA SER A 83 0.56 10.38 19.02
C SER A 83 -0.62 10.71 18.10
N PHE A 84 -0.47 11.68 17.20
CA PHE A 84 -1.51 12.03 16.22
C PHE A 84 -1.64 10.98 15.12
N LEU A 85 -0.56 10.24 14.80
CA LEU A 85 -0.61 9.16 13.81
C LEU A 85 -1.55 8.04 14.26
N VAL A 86 -1.65 7.78 15.56
CA VAL A 86 -2.54 6.74 16.11
C VAL A 86 -3.99 6.96 15.68
N PHE A 87 -4.47 8.21 15.66
CA PHE A 87 -5.82 8.53 15.17
C PHE A 87 -6.02 8.17 13.70
N PHE A 88 -4.96 8.26 12.89
CA PHE A 88 -5.00 7.94 11.47
C PHE A 88 -4.83 6.46 11.16
N VAL A 89 -4.33 5.62 12.08
CA VAL A 89 -4.11 4.19 11.84
C VAL A 89 -5.31 3.47 11.19
N PRO A 90 -6.54 3.54 11.74
CA PRO A 90 -7.69 2.87 11.11
C PRO A 90 -8.00 3.41 9.71
N PHE A 91 -7.78 4.71 9.47
CA PHE A 91 -7.96 5.32 8.15
C PHE A 91 -6.85 4.92 7.18
N ILE A 92 -5.60 4.77 7.64
CA ILE A 92 -4.49 4.26 6.84
C ILE A 92 -4.78 2.83 6.40
N TRP A 93 -5.31 1.98 7.29
CA TRP A 93 -5.74 0.62 6.92
C TRP A 93 -6.83 0.64 5.86
N ALA A 94 -7.87 1.45 6.05
CA ALA A 94 -8.95 1.60 5.07
C ALA A 94 -8.42 2.12 3.73
N GLY A 95 -7.55 3.13 3.72
CA GLY A 95 -6.93 3.66 2.51
C GLY A 95 -6.05 2.64 1.78
N ASN A 96 -5.25 1.86 2.51
CA ASN A 96 -4.45 0.76 1.95
C ASN A 96 -5.33 -0.35 1.37
N TRP A 97 -6.42 -0.70 2.07
CA TRP A 97 -7.41 -1.64 1.57
C TRP A 97 -8.09 -1.11 0.31
N LEU A 98 -8.53 0.15 0.28
CA LEU A 98 -9.12 0.79 -0.89
C LEU A 98 -8.16 0.74 -2.09
N PHE A 99 -6.88 1.07 -1.90
CA PHE A 99 -5.89 0.98 -2.97
C PHE A 99 -5.79 -0.42 -3.57
N THR A 100 -5.62 -1.44 -2.72
CA THR A 100 -5.48 -2.84 -3.16
C THR A 100 -6.77 -3.40 -3.76
N ALA A 101 -7.93 -3.09 -3.16
CA ALA A 101 -9.24 -3.52 -3.62
C ALA A 101 -9.60 -2.87 -4.97
N SER A 102 -9.45 -1.55 -5.11
CA SER A 102 -9.70 -0.84 -6.36
C SER A 102 -8.83 -1.38 -7.49
N PHE A 103 -7.55 -1.65 -7.24
CA PHE A 103 -6.67 -2.26 -8.23
C PHE A 103 -7.21 -3.63 -8.70
N LEU A 104 -7.58 -4.51 -7.77
CA LEU A 104 -8.09 -5.84 -8.09
C LEU A 104 -9.43 -5.81 -8.83
N LEU A 105 -10.31 -4.86 -8.49
CA LEU A 105 -11.61 -4.69 -9.13
C LEU A 105 -11.50 -4.09 -10.54
N LEU A 106 -10.57 -3.16 -10.75
CA LEU A 106 -10.43 -2.45 -12.03
C LEU A 106 -9.53 -3.18 -13.03
N LYS A 107 -8.50 -3.88 -12.57
CA LYS A 107 -7.52 -4.59 -13.42
C LYS A 107 -8.13 -5.49 -14.51
N PRO A 108 -9.26 -6.20 -14.30
CA PRO A 108 -9.89 -6.98 -15.37
C PRO A 108 -10.48 -6.15 -16.51
N SER A 109 -10.81 -4.87 -16.24
CA SER A 109 -11.55 -4.00 -17.16
C SER A 109 -10.68 -2.91 -17.80
N VAL A 110 -9.57 -2.53 -17.16
CA VAL A 110 -8.68 -1.46 -17.63
C VAL A 110 -7.20 -1.86 -17.53
N PRO A 111 -6.30 -1.23 -18.30
CA PRO A 111 -4.86 -1.43 -18.18
C PRO A 111 -4.34 -1.28 -16.75
N ALA A 112 -3.38 -2.12 -16.36
CA ALA A 112 -2.85 -2.15 -14.99
C ALA A 112 -2.34 -0.80 -14.46
N PRO A 113 -1.65 0.06 -15.25
CA PRO A 113 -1.26 1.40 -14.80
C PRO A 113 -2.46 2.29 -14.47
N ILE A 114 -3.56 2.18 -15.23
CA ILE A 114 -4.78 2.95 -15.00
C ILE A 114 -5.48 2.44 -13.73
N ALA A 115 -5.64 1.13 -13.57
CA ALA A 115 -6.20 0.54 -12.35
C ALA A 115 -5.42 0.95 -11.09
N MET A 116 -4.08 0.96 -11.18
CA MET A 116 -3.19 1.40 -10.10
C MET A 116 -3.35 2.89 -9.81
N ALA A 117 -3.34 3.75 -10.83
CA ALA A 117 -3.50 5.20 -10.66
C ALA A 117 -4.86 5.57 -10.08
N SER A 118 -5.94 4.91 -10.52
CA SER A 118 -7.28 5.09 -9.95
C SER A 118 -7.32 4.67 -8.47
N GLY A 119 -6.72 3.54 -8.11
CA GLY A 119 -6.62 3.12 -6.70
C GLY A 119 -5.81 4.11 -5.85
N ALA A 120 -4.70 4.64 -6.37
CA ALA A 120 -3.88 5.65 -5.70
C ALA A 120 -4.67 6.95 -5.44
N LEU A 121 -5.46 7.40 -6.43
CA LEU A 121 -6.32 8.57 -6.30
C LEU A 121 -7.43 8.36 -5.27
N ILE A 122 -8.06 7.19 -5.25
CA ILE A 122 -9.10 6.83 -4.27
C ILE A 122 -8.50 6.84 -2.85
N LYS A 123 -7.36 6.19 -2.65
CA LYS A 123 -6.65 6.18 -1.36
C LYS A 123 -6.30 7.59 -0.89
N ALA A 124 -5.69 8.39 -1.76
CA ALA A 124 -5.25 9.73 -1.41
C ALA A 124 -6.44 10.65 -1.09
N THR A 125 -7.51 10.58 -1.88
CA THR A 125 -8.75 11.34 -1.62
C THR A 125 -9.36 10.95 -0.28
N PHE A 126 -9.49 9.64 0.00
CA PHE A 126 -10.02 9.16 1.27
C PHE A 126 -9.23 9.70 2.46
N LEU A 127 -7.90 9.53 2.44
CA LEU A 127 -7.03 10.00 3.52
C LEU A 127 -6.99 11.53 3.64
N ALA A 128 -7.06 12.26 2.52
CA ALA A 128 -7.17 13.71 2.52
C ALA A 128 -8.46 14.19 3.18
N LEU A 129 -9.59 13.55 2.90
CA LEU A 129 -10.88 13.87 3.53
C LEU A 129 -10.86 13.57 5.03
N SER A 130 -10.28 12.43 5.44
CA SER A 130 -10.09 12.12 6.87
C SER A 130 -9.20 13.14 7.56
N ALA A 131 -8.10 13.56 6.93
CA ALA A 131 -7.20 14.56 7.48
C ALA A 131 -7.84 15.94 7.56
N LEU A 132 -8.63 16.33 6.56
CA LEU A 132 -9.39 17.56 6.58
C LEU A 132 -10.41 17.56 7.73
N LEU A 133 -11.12 16.45 7.93
CA LEU A 133 -12.06 16.31 9.05
C LEU A 133 -11.34 16.49 10.38
N PHE A 134 -10.21 15.81 10.60
CA PHE A 134 -9.46 15.91 11.86
C PHE A 134 -8.85 17.28 12.09
N LEU A 135 -8.41 17.96 11.02
CA LEU A 135 -7.91 19.33 11.10
C LEU A 135 -9.04 20.30 11.50
N ARG A 136 -10.24 20.13 10.94
CA ARG A 136 -11.41 20.96 11.25
C ARG A 136 -11.97 20.75 12.66
N LEU A 137 -11.64 19.61 13.28
CA LEU A 137 -11.98 19.28 14.66
C LEU A 137 -10.85 19.63 15.65
N ASP A 138 -9.80 20.32 15.19
CA ASP A 138 -8.61 20.67 15.98
C ASP A 138 -7.91 19.46 16.64
N LEU A 139 -8.07 18.26 16.07
CA LEU A 139 -7.47 17.03 16.60
C LEU A 139 -6.01 16.86 16.16
N VAL A 140 -5.64 17.42 15.00
CA VAL A 140 -4.31 17.20 14.39
C VAL A 140 -3.77 18.48 13.73
N PRO A 141 -2.44 18.68 13.70
CA PRO A 141 -1.83 19.83 13.02
C PRO A 141 -2.01 19.80 11.49
N ALA A 142 -1.98 20.98 10.85
CA ALA A 142 -2.12 21.13 9.40
C ALA A 142 -1.09 20.35 8.56
N LEU A 143 0.09 20.04 9.11
CA LEU A 143 1.11 19.21 8.48
C LEU A 143 0.60 17.80 8.10
N PHE A 144 -0.38 17.26 8.85
CA PHE A 144 -0.99 15.97 8.51
C PHE A 144 -1.79 16.03 7.21
N LEU A 145 -2.35 17.19 6.86
CA LEU A 145 -3.09 17.33 5.60
C LEU A 145 -2.17 17.11 4.40
N GLN A 146 -0.97 17.71 4.39
CA GLN A 146 0.01 17.51 3.31
C GLN A 146 0.48 16.04 3.26
N SER A 147 0.75 15.46 4.42
CA SER A 147 1.26 14.09 4.56
C SER A 147 0.24 13.02 4.18
N MET A 148 -1.05 13.26 4.46
CA MET A 148 -2.14 12.32 4.18
C MET A 148 -2.82 12.55 2.82
N SER A 149 -2.51 13.64 2.10
CA SER A 149 -3.06 13.94 0.78
C SER A 149 -2.06 13.69 -0.35
N LEU A 150 -1.38 14.73 -0.83
CA LEU A 150 -0.51 14.70 -2.00
C LEU A 150 0.65 13.71 -1.83
N LEU A 151 1.24 13.65 -0.64
CA LEU A 151 2.32 12.69 -0.38
C LEU A 151 1.84 11.24 -0.48
N GLN A 152 0.61 10.92 -0.03
CA GLN A 152 0.04 9.59 -0.22
C GLN A 152 -0.21 9.26 -1.69
N PHE A 153 -0.65 10.24 -2.48
CA PHE A 153 -0.84 10.07 -3.92
C PHE A 153 0.48 9.77 -4.64
N PHE A 154 1.49 10.63 -4.46
CA PHE A 154 2.79 10.46 -5.12
C PHE A 154 3.50 9.18 -4.71
N THR A 155 3.47 8.82 -3.43
CA THR A 155 4.07 7.56 -2.96
C THR A 155 3.30 6.32 -3.43
N ALA A 156 1.97 6.40 -3.54
CA ALA A 156 1.18 5.30 -4.10
C ALA A 156 1.46 5.11 -5.60
N LEU A 157 1.58 6.20 -6.36
CA LEU A 157 1.99 6.14 -7.76
C LEU A 157 3.41 5.59 -7.92
N ALA A 158 4.39 6.14 -7.21
CA ALA A 158 5.78 5.70 -7.30
C ALA A 158 5.92 4.22 -6.91
N GLY A 159 5.34 3.83 -5.77
CA GLY A 159 5.36 2.44 -5.30
C GLY A 159 4.61 1.51 -6.25
N GLY A 160 3.47 1.96 -6.78
CA GLY A 160 2.69 1.19 -7.74
C GLY A 160 3.41 0.99 -9.06
N LEU A 161 4.09 2.01 -9.59
CA LEU A 161 4.92 1.89 -10.79
C LEU A 161 6.10 0.92 -10.58
N LEU A 162 6.78 1.01 -9.43
CA LEU A 162 7.83 0.05 -9.07
C LEU A 162 7.28 -1.38 -9.03
N ALA A 163 6.12 -1.59 -8.39
CA ALA A 163 5.49 -2.90 -8.34
C ALA A 163 5.11 -3.42 -9.72
N LEU A 164 4.55 -2.57 -10.61
CA LEU A 164 4.24 -2.96 -11.99
C LEU A 164 5.51 -3.32 -12.78
N GLY A 165 6.61 -2.59 -12.58
CA GLY A 165 7.92 -2.90 -13.18
C GLY A 165 8.48 -4.24 -12.69
N ILE A 166 8.37 -4.54 -11.40
CA ILE A 166 8.75 -5.86 -10.84
C ILE A 166 7.87 -6.96 -11.45
N LEU A 167 6.56 -6.72 -11.55
CA LEU A 167 5.61 -7.69 -12.09
C LEU A 167 5.84 -7.98 -13.58
N SER A 168 6.20 -6.96 -14.38
CA SER A 168 6.52 -7.13 -15.79
C SER A 168 7.84 -7.89 -15.98
N PHE A 169 8.88 -7.55 -15.21
CA PHE A 169 10.17 -8.25 -15.23
C PHE A 169 10.01 -9.74 -14.90
N LEU A 170 9.28 -10.06 -13.81
CA LEU A 170 9.03 -11.44 -13.40
C LEU A 170 8.18 -12.23 -14.40
N ARG A 171 7.40 -11.57 -15.27
CA ARG A 171 6.66 -12.26 -16.34
C ARG A 171 7.59 -12.63 -17.49
N SER A 172 8.53 -11.76 -17.84
CA SER A 172 9.47 -11.95 -18.94
C SER A 172 10.47 -13.08 -18.72
N THR A 173 10.75 -13.48 -17.47
CA THR A 173 11.70 -14.55 -17.14
C THR A 173 11.10 -15.96 -17.19
N HIS A 174 9.79 -16.08 -17.44
CA HIS A 174 9.06 -17.36 -17.50
C HIS A 174 8.50 -17.68 -18.91
N GLU A 175 8.90 -16.90 -19.92
CA GLU A 175 8.70 -17.17 -21.36
C GLU A 175 10.04 -17.60 -21.98
#